data_AF-A0A9E3QK82-F1
#
_entry.id   AF-A0A9E3QK82-F1
#
_cell.length_a   1.000
_cell.length_b   1.000
_cell.length_c   1.000
_cell.angle_alpha   90.00
_cell.angle_beta   90.00
_cell.angle_gamma   90.00
#
_symmetry.space_group_name_H-M   'P 1'
#
loop_
_entity.id
_entity.type
_entity.pdbx_description
1 polymer ?
#
loop_
_entity_poly.entity_id
_entity_poly.type
_entity_poly.pdbx_seq_one_letter_code
_entity_poly.pdbx_strand_id
1 'polypeptide(L)'
;MKTITSLKNNKFSSSKLIIFAIVFAAIGGILIYRSFAATSGPITITIGGTYTGDWASSGTTSPVKIATSQPVIIENSTISTTGSANLVDANYAGVNIIIRNSKFNAPATGAGQAIFAYNYKSITMEHNDINGSWGIRLDNAQAGGAVTVRYNKARNINSSVYAPHFFQTANNVYTIPIEVAWNEVISTFTQTNVEDVINIHSSSGAKVHDNYIQGAYPPTLTGGFSGSGIMIDSGAHDNEIYNNQVVDTTNVGIGISSGWNNSVHDNRVIFDGRDDSGNIFTAANVGIYAYNPNSEPTWTNNHVFNNTIGWIKADGGRNTMYLPVYPEDYAKNTELAASSTTHALEIAEYQLWLNKLSSNGVTVGSTGTTTPLPTVALSASPSTISSGQSANLTWSSTNAASCTASGTWSGVKATSGTQVVTPTATSTYTITCSGAGGSSSANTNITVSTTNTAGWTYCATEATHCTFSGSRSVRYGANDTYFIP
;
A
#
# COMPACT_ATOMS: atom_id res chain seq x y z
N MET A 1 18.24 57.47 20.37
CA MET A 1 17.71 56.16 20.82
C MET A 1 18.45 55.08 20.06
N LYS A 2 18.82 54.01 20.76
CA LYS A 2 20.00 53.15 20.50
C LYS A 2 20.00 52.37 19.18
N THR A 3 21.22 52.23 18.69
CA THR A 3 21.70 51.56 17.47
C THR A 3 22.46 50.26 17.82
N ILE A 4 22.60 49.39 16.81
CA ILE A 4 23.81 48.58 16.45
C ILE A 4 24.19 47.34 17.29
N THR A 5 24.11 46.18 16.60
CA THR A 5 25.16 45.19 16.35
C THR A 5 26.30 45.02 17.37
N SER A 6 26.42 43.84 17.99
CA SER A 6 27.71 43.18 18.28
C SER A 6 27.48 41.83 18.99
N LEU A 7 27.61 40.73 18.26
CA LEU A 7 28.03 39.44 18.81
C LEU A 7 29.54 39.35 18.59
N LYS A 8 30.32 39.63 19.64
CA LYS A 8 31.68 39.11 19.78
C LYS A 8 32.10 39.09 21.25
N ASN A 9 32.40 37.87 21.69
CA ASN A 9 33.29 37.48 22.78
C ASN A 9 32.94 37.96 24.20
N ASN A 10 32.45 37.03 25.02
CA ASN A 10 33.17 36.72 26.25
C ASN A 10 32.91 35.30 26.75
N LYS A 11 34.03 34.67 27.14
CA LYS A 11 34.22 33.31 27.64
C LYS A 11 33.29 32.99 28.81
N PHE A 12 32.57 31.88 28.74
CA PHE A 12 32.08 31.19 29.94
C PHE A 12 32.93 29.94 30.18
N SER A 13 33.49 29.89 31.39
CA SER A 13 34.44 28.88 31.86
C SER A 13 33.74 27.57 32.23
N SER A 14 34.47 26.47 32.08
CA SER A 14 34.05 25.06 32.15
C SER A 14 33.61 24.56 33.54
N SER A 15 33.13 25.42 34.44
CA SER A 15 32.95 25.06 35.86
C SER A 15 31.62 25.49 36.51
N LYS A 16 30.57 25.75 35.71
CA LYS A 16 29.19 25.91 36.21
C LYS A 16 28.17 25.05 35.46
N LEU A 17 28.48 23.76 35.29
CA LEU A 17 27.53 22.74 34.82
C LEU A 17 27.58 21.49 35.71
N ILE A 18 27.59 21.67 37.04
CA ILE A 18 27.45 20.59 38.01
C ILE A 18 26.52 21.12 39.09
N ILE A 19 25.22 20.94 38.88
CA ILE A 19 24.09 20.85 39.83
C ILE A 19 22.85 20.90 38.92
N PHE A 20 22.66 19.85 38.11
CA PHE A 20 21.38 19.45 37.47
C PHE A 20 21.54 18.06 36.84
N ALA A 21 22.19 17.13 37.56
CA ALA A 21 22.54 15.80 37.05
C ALA A 21 22.35 14.68 38.08
N ILE A 22 21.32 14.73 38.94
CA ILE A 22 20.99 13.64 39.89
C ILE A 22 19.48 13.32 39.92
N VAL A 23 18.73 13.45 38.81
CA VAL A 23 17.32 12.96 38.77
C VAL A 23 16.96 12.13 37.51
N PHE A 24 17.90 11.80 36.62
CA PHE A 24 17.61 10.90 35.48
C PHE A 24 18.66 9.79 35.32
N ALA A 25 18.84 9.00 36.38
CA ALA A 25 19.59 7.73 36.34
C ALA A 25 18.70 6.52 36.71
N ALA A 26 17.42 6.59 36.37
CA ALA A 26 16.46 5.50 36.60
C ALA A 26 15.34 5.50 35.54
N ILE A 27 15.71 5.43 34.26
CA ILE A 27 14.98 4.75 33.16
C ILE A 27 16.04 4.56 32.08
N GLY A 28 16.30 3.30 31.72
CA GLY A 28 17.32 2.94 30.74
C GLY A 28 17.09 3.62 29.40
N GLY A 29 17.94 4.57 29.05
CA GLY A 29 18.13 5.02 27.69
C GLY A 29 18.80 3.90 26.90
N ILE A 30 17.99 2.99 26.37
CA ILE A 30 18.40 2.16 25.24
C ILE A 30 18.71 3.15 24.11
N LEU A 31 20.00 3.35 23.80
CA LEU A 31 20.39 3.88 22.51
C LEU A 31 19.87 2.89 21.46
N ILE A 32 18.70 3.19 20.89
CA ILE A 32 18.20 2.49 19.72
C ILE A 32 19.11 2.94 18.56
N TYR A 33 20.18 2.19 18.31
CA TYR A 33 20.74 2.15 16.97
C TYR A 33 19.64 1.63 16.07
N ARG A 34 18.99 2.53 15.32
CA ARG A 34 18.16 2.13 14.19
C ARG A 34 19.09 1.43 13.20
N SER A 35 19.10 0.10 13.23
CA SER A 35 19.49 -0.65 12.04
C SER A 35 18.45 -0.30 11.00
N PHE A 36 18.81 0.55 10.03
CA PHE A 36 18.05 0.62 8.79
C PHE A 36 18.08 -0.79 8.22
N ALA A 37 16.95 -1.50 8.23
CA ALA A 37 16.80 -2.64 7.35
C ALA A 37 17.12 -2.12 5.95
N ALA A 38 18.10 -2.70 5.28
CA ALA A 38 18.44 -2.28 3.93
C ALA A 38 17.19 -2.46 3.06
N THR A 39 16.70 -1.37 2.46
CA THR A 39 15.60 -1.43 1.49
C THR A 39 15.96 -2.45 0.41
N SER A 40 15.12 -3.47 0.26
CA SER A 40 15.29 -4.49 -0.76
C SER A 40 14.93 -3.93 -2.13
N GLY A 41 15.54 -4.47 -3.19
CA GLY A 41 15.18 -4.14 -4.56
C GLY A 41 13.76 -4.60 -4.91
N PRO A 42 13.31 -4.33 -6.15
CA PRO A 42 11.96 -4.72 -6.58
C PRO A 42 11.71 -6.22 -6.45
N ILE A 43 10.46 -6.60 -6.16
CA ILE A 43 10.00 -7.98 -6.06
C ILE A 43 8.98 -8.32 -7.15
N THR A 44 9.03 -9.54 -7.67
CA THR A 44 7.96 -10.14 -8.47
C THR A 44 7.34 -11.30 -7.71
N ILE A 45 6.05 -11.21 -7.41
CA ILE A 45 5.29 -12.25 -6.69
C ILE A 45 4.63 -13.17 -7.71
N THR A 46 5.11 -14.42 -7.79
CA THR A 46 4.64 -15.43 -8.75
C THR A 46 3.80 -16.54 -8.10
N ILE A 47 3.75 -16.58 -6.78
CA ILE A 47 3.02 -17.60 -5.99
C ILE A 47 2.17 -16.83 -4.96
N GLY A 48 1.00 -17.36 -4.62
CA GLY A 48 0.17 -16.79 -3.56
C GLY A 48 0.82 -16.93 -2.18
N GLY A 49 0.39 -16.12 -1.23
CA GLY A 49 0.93 -16.11 0.12
C GLY A 49 0.94 -14.73 0.75
N THR A 50 1.60 -14.64 1.91
CA THR A 50 1.73 -13.38 2.66
C THR A 50 3.16 -12.86 2.55
N TYR A 51 3.27 -11.57 2.25
CA TYR A 51 4.51 -10.87 1.97
C TYR A 51 4.63 -9.65 2.87
N THR A 52 5.81 -9.48 3.45
CA THR A 52 6.20 -8.30 4.19
C THR A 52 7.59 -7.88 3.75
N GLY A 53 7.80 -6.60 3.51
CA GLY A 53 9.12 -6.10 3.15
C GLY A 53 9.15 -4.59 2.86
N ASP A 54 10.38 -4.08 2.78
CA ASP A 54 10.65 -2.74 2.30
C ASP A 54 11.20 -2.85 0.87
N TRP A 55 10.36 -2.62 -0.13
CA TRP A 55 10.71 -2.73 -1.55
C TRP A 55 10.81 -1.35 -2.19
N ALA A 56 11.96 -1.08 -2.81
CA ALA A 56 12.25 0.19 -3.44
C ALA A 56 12.65 0.03 -4.92
N SER A 57 12.25 0.99 -5.75
CA SER A 57 12.68 1.07 -7.14
C SER A 57 13.01 2.49 -7.60
N SER A 58 13.59 2.60 -8.79
CA SER A 58 13.78 3.86 -9.52
C SER A 58 13.46 3.66 -11.01
N GLY A 59 13.36 4.76 -11.77
CA GLY A 59 13.04 4.72 -13.19
C GLY A 59 11.63 4.20 -13.47
N THR A 60 11.47 3.28 -14.41
CA THR A 60 10.16 2.77 -14.86
C THR A 60 9.81 1.39 -14.31
N THR A 61 10.62 0.85 -13.39
CA THR A 61 10.39 -0.46 -12.78
C THR A 61 9.51 -0.32 -11.54
N SER A 62 8.42 -1.08 -11.47
CA SER A 62 7.58 -1.13 -10.26
C SER A 62 8.30 -1.81 -9.10
N PRO A 63 8.27 -1.25 -7.87
CA PRO A 63 8.81 -1.90 -6.67
C PRO A 63 8.18 -3.27 -6.40
N VAL A 64 6.87 -3.41 -6.64
CA VAL A 64 6.16 -4.69 -6.51
C VAL A 64 5.45 -4.99 -7.82
N LYS A 65 5.68 -6.19 -8.37
CA LYS A 65 4.93 -6.74 -9.49
C LYS A 65 4.20 -8.02 -9.07
N ILE A 66 2.92 -8.12 -9.40
CA ILE A 66 2.11 -9.31 -9.16
C ILE A 66 1.97 -10.10 -10.48
N ALA A 67 2.38 -11.36 -10.45
CA ALA A 67 2.39 -12.26 -11.60
C ALA A 67 1.71 -13.59 -11.28
N THR A 68 0.63 -13.53 -10.51
CA THR A 68 -0.17 -14.69 -10.09
C THR A 68 -1.62 -14.28 -9.84
N SER A 69 -2.54 -15.23 -10.04
CA SER A 69 -3.95 -15.12 -9.65
C SER A 69 -4.26 -15.80 -8.31
N GLN A 70 -3.26 -16.45 -7.71
CA GLN A 70 -3.39 -16.98 -6.36
C GLN A 70 -3.53 -15.82 -5.36
N PRO A 71 -4.26 -16.00 -4.23
CA PRO A 71 -4.41 -14.95 -3.24
C PRO A 71 -3.06 -14.46 -2.71
N VAL A 72 -2.86 -13.14 -2.73
CA VAL A 72 -1.67 -12.46 -2.21
C VAL A 72 -2.07 -11.50 -1.11
N ILE A 73 -1.33 -11.53 0.00
CA ILE A 73 -1.45 -10.54 1.07
C ILE A 73 -0.12 -9.81 1.15
N ILE A 74 -0.12 -8.49 1.00
CA ILE A 74 1.01 -7.62 1.33
C ILE A 74 0.66 -6.90 2.63
N GLU A 75 1.48 -7.07 3.66
CA GLU A 75 1.21 -6.43 4.94
C GLU A 75 2.45 -5.89 5.62
N ASN A 76 2.26 -4.86 6.45
CA ASN A 76 3.32 -4.24 7.26
C ASN A 76 4.54 -3.84 6.42
N SER A 77 4.31 -3.38 5.19
CA SER A 77 5.35 -3.19 4.18
C SER A 77 5.59 -1.72 3.85
N THR A 78 6.77 -1.39 3.36
CA THR A 78 7.06 -0.10 2.75
C THR A 78 7.34 -0.28 1.26
N ILE A 79 6.55 0.37 0.42
CA ILE A 79 6.65 0.29 -1.03
C ILE A 79 7.02 1.69 -1.51
N SER A 80 8.22 1.84 -2.07
CA SER A 80 8.75 3.16 -2.41
C SER A 80 9.28 3.22 -3.83
N THR A 81 9.07 4.34 -4.50
CA THR A 81 9.74 4.60 -5.78
C THR A 81 10.28 6.02 -5.80
N THR A 82 11.39 6.22 -6.51
CA THR A 82 11.87 7.55 -6.93
C THR A 82 11.64 7.81 -8.41
N GLY A 83 11.04 6.84 -9.12
CA GLY A 83 10.79 6.87 -10.55
C GLY A 83 9.33 7.17 -10.91
N SER A 84 8.93 6.73 -12.10
CA SER A 84 7.60 6.95 -12.69
C SER A 84 6.73 5.71 -12.81
N ALA A 85 7.20 4.57 -12.28
CA ALA A 85 6.43 3.34 -12.26
C ALA A 85 5.27 3.39 -11.26
N ASN A 86 4.33 2.46 -11.44
CA ASN A 86 3.35 2.14 -10.41
C ASN A 86 4.06 1.49 -9.22
N LEU A 87 3.62 1.77 -8.00
CA LEU A 87 4.22 1.20 -6.80
C LEU A 87 3.92 -0.30 -6.71
N VAL A 88 2.67 -0.65 -7.00
CA VAL A 88 2.22 -2.03 -7.20
C VAL A 88 1.66 -2.15 -8.61
N ASP A 89 2.36 -2.89 -9.47
CA ASP A 89 1.86 -3.32 -10.78
C ASP A 89 1.13 -4.65 -10.62
N ALA A 90 -0.20 -4.58 -10.68
CA ALA A 90 -1.11 -5.72 -10.59
C ALA A 90 -1.85 -5.96 -11.91
N ASN A 91 -1.22 -5.63 -13.04
CA ASN A 91 -1.73 -5.91 -14.38
C ASN A 91 -1.56 -7.40 -14.75
N TYR A 92 -2.28 -8.27 -14.05
CA TYR A 92 -2.32 -9.71 -14.29
C TYR A 92 -3.76 -10.21 -14.12
N ALA A 93 -4.25 -11.00 -15.09
CA ALA A 93 -5.64 -11.44 -15.11
C ALA A 93 -5.97 -12.31 -13.88
N GLY A 94 -7.09 -12.02 -13.22
CA GLY A 94 -7.57 -12.76 -12.05
C GLY A 94 -6.81 -12.46 -10.76
N VAL A 95 -6.06 -11.35 -10.71
CA VAL A 95 -5.37 -10.88 -9.50
C VAL A 95 -6.33 -10.80 -8.31
N ASN A 96 -5.88 -11.32 -7.17
CA ASN A 96 -6.60 -11.30 -5.90
C ASN A 96 -5.65 -10.86 -4.78
N ILE A 97 -5.72 -9.59 -4.38
CA ILE A 97 -4.73 -8.99 -3.46
C ILE A 97 -5.43 -8.31 -2.27
N ILE A 98 -4.83 -8.50 -1.09
CA ILE A 98 -5.06 -7.67 0.09
C ILE A 98 -3.76 -6.92 0.38
N ILE A 99 -3.81 -5.59 0.47
CA ILE A 99 -2.70 -4.77 0.97
C ILE A 99 -3.14 -4.04 2.22
N ARG A 100 -2.44 -4.29 3.33
CA ARG A 100 -2.81 -3.68 4.61
C ARG A 100 -1.64 -3.20 5.45
N ASN A 101 -1.89 -2.25 6.35
CA ASN A 101 -0.87 -1.73 7.27
C ASN A 101 0.44 -1.32 6.58
N SER A 102 0.37 -0.87 5.33
CA SER A 102 1.55 -0.62 4.50
C SER A 102 1.68 0.85 4.12
N LYS A 103 2.88 1.23 3.71
CA LYS A 103 3.23 2.60 3.35
C LYS A 103 3.63 2.66 1.88
N PHE A 104 3.04 3.58 1.15
CA PHE A 104 3.33 3.88 -0.24
C PHE A 104 4.00 5.24 -0.30
N ASN A 105 5.25 5.29 -0.74
CA ASN A 105 6.02 6.53 -0.83
C ASN A 105 6.46 6.79 -2.26
N ALA A 106 5.96 7.87 -2.82
CA ALA A 106 6.28 8.32 -4.16
C ALA A 106 6.71 9.79 -4.17
N PRO A 107 7.57 10.23 -5.12
CA PRO A 107 7.77 11.64 -5.38
C PRO A 107 6.44 12.32 -5.71
N ALA A 108 6.26 13.54 -5.19
CA ALA A 108 5.05 14.32 -5.37
C ALA A 108 4.72 14.61 -6.85
N THR A 109 5.72 14.66 -7.74
CA THR A 109 5.52 14.96 -9.17
C THR A 109 6.32 13.95 -10.00
N GLY A 110 5.85 12.71 -10.13
CA GLY A 110 6.51 11.81 -11.07
C GLY A 110 6.16 10.33 -11.02
N ALA A 111 5.70 9.78 -9.88
CA ALA A 111 5.38 8.36 -9.75
C ALA A 111 4.05 7.99 -10.41
N GLY A 112 3.89 6.73 -10.82
CA GLY A 112 2.62 6.18 -11.29
C GLY A 112 1.60 5.95 -10.18
N GLN A 113 0.63 5.06 -10.39
CA GLN A 113 -0.37 4.70 -9.38
C GLN A 113 0.26 4.03 -8.13
N ALA A 114 -0.35 4.23 -6.96
CA ALA A 114 -0.11 3.41 -5.78
C ALA A 114 -0.36 1.92 -6.11
N ILE A 115 -1.47 1.66 -6.80
CA ILE A 115 -1.75 0.36 -7.43
C ILE A 115 -2.51 0.57 -8.73
N PHE A 116 -2.08 -0.14 -9.76
CA PHE A 116 -2.83 -0.32 -10.99
C PHE A 116 -3.18 -1.79 -11.15
N ALA A 117 -4.46 -2.11 -11.31
CA ALA A 117 -4.93 -3.46 -11.59
C ALA A 117 -5.87 -3.46 -12.80
N TYR A 118 -5.70 -4.45 -13.67
CA TYR A 118 -6.54 -4.64 -14.86
C TYR A 118 -7.01 -6.10 -14.94
N ASN A 119 -8.29 -6.32 -15.27
CA ASN A 119 -8.88 -7.67 -15.34
C ASN A 119 -8.72 -8.45 -14.03
N TYR A 120 -8.89 -7.76 -12.90
CA TYR A 120 -8.65 -8.30 -11.56
C TYR A 120 -9.86 -9.06 -11.02
N LYS A 121 -9.63 -9.95 -10.04
CA LYS A 121 -10.68 -10.63 -9.29
C LYS A 121 -11.10 -9.80 -8.08
N SER A 122 -10.19 -9.58 -7.12
CA SER A 122 -10.50 -8.81 -5.91
C SER A 122 -9.32 -7.96 -5.47
N ILE A 123 -9.61 -6.77 -4.94
CA ILE A 123 -8.61 -5.84 -4.41
C ILE A 123 -9.10 -5.31 -3.06
N THR A 124 -8.26 -5.46 -2.03
CA THR A 124 -8.50 -4.88 -0.70
C THR A 124 -7.32 -4.00 -0.32
N MET A 125 -7.59 -2.75 0.06
CA MET A 125 -6.62 -1.76 0.54
C MET A 125 -7.10 -1.24 1.89
N GLU A 126 -6.49 -1.71 2.98
CA GLU A 126 -6.91 -1.34 4.34
C GLU A 126 -5.78 -0.80 5.21
N HIS A 127 -6.00 0.29 5.95
CA HIS A 127 -5.02 0.83 6.89
C HIS A 127 -3.65 1.14 6.24
N ASN A 128 -3.64 1.71 5.04
CA ASN A 128 -2.40 2.11 4.38
C ASN A 128 -2.16 3.62 4.49
N ASP A 129 -0.90 4.03 4.50
CA ASP A 129 -0.50 5.42 4.28
C ASP A 129 0.00 5.59 2.84
N ILE A 130 -0.69 6.41 2.05
CA ILE A 130 -0.38 6.69 0.65
C ILE A 130 0.09 8.13 0.51
N ASN A 131 1.39 8.31 0.27
CA ASN A 131 2.01 9.62 0.15
C ASN A 131 2.51 9.82 -1.29
N GLY A 132 1.92 10.78 -1.99
CA GLY A 132 2.16 10.96 -3.43
C GLY A 132 1.45 9.90 -4.27
N SER A 133 1.95 9.68 -5.49
CA SER A 133 1.40 8.77 -6.52
C SER A 133 0.14 9.28 -7.23
N TRP A 134 -0.27 8.56 -8.28
CA TRP A 134 -1.53 8.77 -9.00
C TRP A 134 -2.73 8.07 -8.34
N GLY A 135 -2.56 7.57 -7.11
CA GLY A 135 -3.58 6.87 -6.32
C GLY A 135 -3.91 5.47 -6.83
N ILE A 136 -5.15 5.03 -6.62
CA ILE A 136 -5.62 3.66 -6.86
C ILE A 136 -6.44 3.65 -8.15
N ARG A 137 -6.03 2.86 -9.16
CA ARG A 137 -6.79 2.68 -10.40
C ARG A 137 -7.08 1.22 -10.67
N LEU A 138 -8.37 0.90 -10.78
CA LEU A 138 -8.89 -0.46 -10.92
C LEU A 138 -9.78 -0.56 -12.16
N ASP A 139 -9.25 -1.21 -13.19
CA ASP A 139 -9.90 -1.32 -14.49
C ASP A 139 -10.40 -2.75 -14.75
N ASN A 140 -11.63 -2.91 -15.23
CA ASN A 140 -12.21 -4.20 -15.68
C ASN A 140 -12.21 -5.31 -14.60
N ALA A 141 -13.32 -5.50 -13.89
CA ALA A 141 -13.42 -6.51 -12.85
C ALA A 141 -14.01 -7.84 -13.33
N GLN A 142 -13.50 -8.95 -12.78
CA GLN A 142 -14.07 -10.27 -12.97
C GLN A 142 -15.21 -10.54 -11.99
N ALA A 143 -16.29 -11.13 -12.48
CA ALA A 143 -17.46 -11.48 -11.67
C ALA A 143 -17.10 -12.35 -10.45
N GLY A 144 -17.83 -12.18 -9.35
CA GLY A 144 -17.64 -12.93 -8.10
C GLY A 144 -16.41 -12.51 -7.29
N GLY A 145 -15.89 -11.32 -7.54
CA GLY A 145 -14.87 -10.65 -6.75
C GLY A 145 -15.43 -9.50 -5.89
N ALA A 146 -14.55 -8.62 -5.41
CA ALA A 146 -14.93 -7.42 -4.65
C ALA A 146 -13.80 -6.38 -4.63
N VAL A 147 -14.17 -5.11 -4.46
CA VAL A 147 -13.24 -4.02 -4.15
C VAL A 147 -13.57 -3.43 -2.78
N THR A 148 -12.54 -3.29 -1.95
CA THR A 148 -12.63 -2.65 -0.65
C THR A 148 -11.45 -1.71 -0.45
N VAL A 149 -11.71 -0.42 -0.26
CA VAL A 149 -10.70 0.59 0.05
C VAL A 149 -11.14 1.29 1.33
N ARG A 150 -10.61 0.84 2.46
CA ARG A 150 -11.03 1.33 3.78
C ARG A 150 -9.91 1.79 4.68
N TYR A 151 -10.19 2.77 5.54
CA TYR A 151 -9.29 3.17 6.62
C TYR A 151 -7.90 3.66 6.19
N ASN A 152 -7.74 4.11 4.94
CA ASN A 152 -6.45 4.57 4.44
C ASN A 152 -6.26 6.05 4.74
N LYS A 153 -5.01 6.48 4.90
CA LYS A 153 -4.60 7.89 4.83
C LYS A 153 -3.94 8.13 3.50
N ALA A 154 -4.44 9.09 2.73
CA ALA A 154 -3.82 9.55 1.51
C ALA A 154 -3.43 11.02 1.64
N ARG A 155 -2.24 11.34 1.11
CA ARG A 155 -1.66 12.68 1.10
C ARG A 155 -1.11 13.03 -0.26
N ASN A 156 -1.52 14.21 -0.74
CA ASN A 156 -0.94 14.85 -1.93
C ASN A 156 -0.90 13.92 -3.15
N ILE A 157 -2.04 13.31 -3.46
CA ILE A 157 -2.21 12.57 -4.72
C ILE A 157 -1.99 13.55 -5.87
N ASN A 158 -1.12 13.23 -6.82
CA ASN A 158 -0.65 14.18 -7.81
C ASN A 158 0.05 13.51 -8.98
N SER A 159 0.01 14.12 -10.16
CA SER A 159 0.63 13.63 -11.39
C SER A 159 1.31 14.77 -12.16
N SER A 160 2.32 14.45 -12.96
CA SER A 160 2.94 15.39 -13.90
C SER A 160 2.43 15.26 -15.34
N VAL A 161 1.62 14.25 -15.63
CA VAL A 161 1.28 13.85 -17.02
C VAL A 161 -0.18 13.47 -17.25
N TYR A 162 -0.95 13.19 -16.18
CA TYR A 162 -2.34 12.75 -16.27
C TYR A 162 -3.18 13.40 -15.16
N ALA A 163 -4.49 13.21 -15.19
CA ALA A 163 -5.42 13.55 -14.12
C ALA A 163 -5.44 12.42 -13.06
N PRO A 164 -4.79 12.59 -11.89
CA PRO A 164 -4.77 11.53 -10.89
C PRO A 164 -6.06 11.55 -10.06
N HIS A 165 -6.35 10.42 -9.42
CA HIS A 165 -7.47 10.23 -8.50
C HIS A 165 -6.95 9.53 -7.25
N PHE A 166 -7.46 9.80 -6.05
CA PHE A 166 -7.15 8.91 -4.92
C PHE A 166 -7.68 7.50 -5.20
N PHE A 167 -8.89 7.42 -5.75
CA PHE A 167 -9.52 6.17 -6.16
C PHE A 167 -10.30 6.36 -7.46
N GLN A 168 -10.08 5.45 -8.40
CA GLN A 168 -10.87 5.33 -9.62
C GLN A 168 -11.18 3.87 -9.94
N THR A 169 -12.46 3.58 -10.17
CA THR A 169 -12.89 2.39 -10.93
C THR A 169 -13.21 2.80 -12.36
N ALA A 170 -12.82 1.97 -13.34
CA ALA A 170 -13.02 2.26 -14.75
C ALA A 170 -13.23 1.00 -15.60
N ASN A 171 -13.69 1.18 -16.85
CA ASN A 171 -13.66 0.16 -17.90
C ASN A 171 -14.38 -1.16 -17.53
N ASN A 172 -15.66 -1.09 -17.19
CA ASN A 172 -16.56 -2.23 -16.92
C ASN A 172 -16.39 -2.89 -15.54
N VAL A 173 -16.63 -2.13 -14.47
CA VAL A 173 -16.71 -2.67 -13.09
C VAL A 173 -18.17 -2.77 -12.65
N TYR A 174 -18.95 -3.64 -13.31
CA TYR A 174 -20.40 -3.76 -13.08
C TYR A 174 -20.82 -5.01 -12.29
N THR A 175 -19.89 -5.95 -12.06
CA THR A 175 -20.23 -7.33 -11.63
C THR A 175 -19.84 -7.65 -10.19
N ILE A 176 -19.32 -6.68 -9.45
CA ILE A 176 -18.77 -6.86 -8.11
C ILE A 176 -19.19 -5.73 -7.17
N PRO A 177 -19.31 -5.98 -5.85
CA PRO A 177 -19.46 -4.92 -4.87
C PRO A 177 -18.19 -4.08 -4.77
N ILE A 178 -18.37 -2.76 -4.61
CA ILE A 178 -17.29 -1.80 -4.39
C ILE A 178 -17.60 -1.01 -3.13
N GLU A 179 -16.67 -0.98 -2.18
CA GLU A 179 -16.76 -0.18 -0.96
C GLU A 179 -15.54 0.72 -0.84
N VAL A 180 -15.77 2.04 -0.78
CA VAL A 180 -14.74 3.04 -0.51
C VAL A 180 -15.17 3.82 0.72
N ALA A 181 -14.59 3.47 1.88
CA ALA A 181 -15.10 4.01 3.13
C ALA A 181 -14.08 4.35 4.19
N TRP A 182 -14.39 5.34 5.03
CA TRP A 182 -13.56 5.72 6.17
C TRP A 182 -12.11 6.08 5.80
N ASN A 183 -11.87 6.59 4.60
CA ASN A 183 -10.56 7.07 4.19
C ASN A 183 -10.38 8.55 4.53
N GLU A 184 -9.15 8.94 4.85
CA GLU A 184 -8.75 10.33 5.04
C GLU A 184 -7.88 10.75 3.87
N VAL A 185 -8.42 11.55 2.96
CA VAL A 185 -7.71 12.03 1.79
C VAL A 185 -7.51 13.53 1.93
N ILE A 186 -6.27 13.96 2.10
CA ILE A 186 -5.95 15.38 2.29
C ILE A 186 -4.84 15.76 1.31
N SER A 187 -5.13 16.74 0.47
CA SER A 187 -4.13 17.39 -0.37
C SER A 187 -3.75 18.75 0.23
N THR A 188 -2.53 19.21 -0.04
CA THR A 188 -2.09 20.58 0.23
C THR A 188 -2.15 21.38 -1.06
N PHE A 189 -2.55 22.65 -0.97
CA PHE A 189 -2.55 23.56 -2.12
C PHE A 189 -1.17 23.59 -2.80
N THR A 190 -1.13 23.66 -4.14
CA THR A 190 0.07 23.52 -5.02
C THR A 190 0.75 22.15 -5.07
N GLN A 191 0.36 21.18 -4.24
CA GLN A 191 0.96 19.84 -4.21
C GLN A 191 0.13 18.78 -4.92
N THR A 192 -0.97 19.17 -5.58
CA THR A 192 -1.90 18.28 -6.26
C THR A 192 -2.42 18.91 -7.55
N ASN A 193 -2.86 18.04 -8.46
CA ASN A 193 -3.64 18.37 -9.64
C ASN A 193 -4.75 17.33 -9.88
N VAL A 194 -5.24 16.71 -8.79
CA VAL A 194 -6.30 15.70 -8.86
C VAL A 194 -7.48 16.22 -9.65
N GLU A 195 -7.97 15.40 -10.58
CA GLU A 195 -9.26 15.66 -11.20
C GLU A 195 -10.32 15.32 -10.16
N ASP A 196 -10.85 14.12 -10.10
CA ASP A 196 -11.76 13.77 -9.00
C ASP A 196 -11.04 13.00 -7.91
N VAL A 197 -11.21 13.37 -6.63
CA VAL A 197 -10.57 12.60 -5.54
C VAL A 197 -11.08 11.15 -5.57
N ILE A 198 -12.38 10.97 -5.70
CA ILE A 198 -13.00 9.66 -5.95
C ILE A 198 -13.80 9.73 -7.26
N ASN A 199 -13.47 8.86 -8.21
CA ASN A 199 -14.12 8.77 -9.50
C ASN A 199 -14.74 7.38 -9.69
N ILE A 200 -16.07 7.31 -9.85
CA ILE A 200 -16.79 6.10 -10.20
C ILE A 200 -17.15 6.17 -11.68
N HIS A 201 -16.30 5.62 -12.55
CA HIS A 201 -16.45 5.69 -13.99
C HIS A 201 -16.80 4.32 -14.57
N SER A 202 -17.87 4.24 -15.37
CA SER A 202 -18.31 2.99 -16.01
C SER A 202 -18.36 1.78 -15.05
N SER A 203 -18.97 2.01 -13.88
CA SER A 203 -18.98 1.09 -12.76
C SER A 203 -20.35 1.10 -12.05
N SER A 204 -20.72 0.02 -11.36
CA SER A 204 -21.97 -0.03 -10.61
C SER A 204 -21.87 -0.68 -9.25
N GLY A 205 -22.84 -0.40 -8.38
CA GLY A 205 -22.91 -1.00 -7.04
C GLY A 205 -21.88 -0.45 -6.06
N ALA A 206 -21.32 0.74 -6.32
CA ALA A 206 -20.36 1.37 -5.43
C ALA A 206 -21.03 2.04 -4.24
N LYS A 207 -20.50 1.75 -3.05
CA LYS A 207 -20.81 2.43 -1.81
C LYS A 207 -19.63 3.27 -1.40
N VAL A 208 -19.77 4.59 -1.50
CA VAL A 208 -18.73 5.55 -1.10
C VAL A 208 -19.22 6.29 0.12
N HIS A 209 -18.66 5.98 1.29
CA HIS A 209 -19.19 6.54 2.52
C HIS A 209 -18.20 6.79 3.64
N ASP A 210 -18.55 7.71 4.53
CA ASP A 210 -17.77 8.03 5.70
C ASP A 210 -16.33 8.49 5.44
N ASN A 211 -16.01 8.90 4.22
CA ASN A 211 -14.69 9.43 3.89
C ASN A 211 -14.58 10.90 4.31
N TYR A 212 -13.38 11.33 4.68
CA TYR A 212 -13.00 12.73 4.73
C TYR A 212 -12.14 13.06 3.52
N ILE A 213 -12.61 14.00 2.71
CA ILE A 213 -11.94 14.45 1.50
C ILE A 213 -11.67 15.94 1.67
N GLN A 214 -10.40 16.30 1.58
CA GLN A 214 -9.96 17.68 1.54
C GLN A 214 -8.95 17.89 0.42
N GLY A 215 -9.19 18.90 -0.40
CA GLY A 215 -8.28 19.28 -1.45
C GLY A 215 -8.46 18.48 -2.74
N ALA A 216 -9.01 19.18 -3.72
CA ALA A 216 -8.85 18.96 -5.14
C ALA A 216 -8.48 20.34 -5.67
N TYR A 217 -7.20 20.70 -5.56
CA TYR A 217 -6.74 22.05 -5.79
C TYR A 217 -6.16 22.21 -7.19
N PRO A 218 -6.38 23.36 -7.83
CA PRO A 218 -5.67 23.66 -9.06
C PRO A 218 -4.19 23.90 -8.76
N PRO A 219 -3.27 23.54 -9.69
CA PRO A 219 -1.85 23.85 -9.55
C PRO A 219 -1.56 25.36 -9.39
N THR A 220 -2.45 26.19 -9.94
CA THR A 220 -2.44 27.66 -9.87
C THR A 220 -3.85 28.17 -9.65
N LEU A 221 -4.05 29.31 -8.96
CA LEU A 221 -5.37 29.91 -8.68
C LEU A 221 -6.12 30.47 -9.93
N THR A 222 -5.76 30.00 -11.11
CA THR A 222 -6.42 30.33 -12.39
C THR A 222 -7.73 29.57 -12.54
N GLY A 223 -8.68 30.13 -13.27
CA GLY A 223 -9.93 29.45 -13.61
C GLY A 223 -9.71 28.24 -14.53
N GLY A 224 -10.75 27.41 -14.68
CA GLY A 224 -10.76 26.31 -15.66
C GLY A 224 -10.18 24.97 -15.16
N PHE A 225 -10.12 24.76 -13.85
CA PHE A 225 -9.72 23.48 -13.27
C PHE A 225 -10.93 22.56 -13.10
N SER A 226 -10.81 21.28 -13.50
CA SER A 226 -11.90 20.31 -13.43
C SER A 226 -12.03 19.61 -12.08
N GLY A 227 -11.06 19.79 -11.16
CA GLY A 227 -10.94 18.88 -10.04
C GLY A 227 -12.02 18.99 -8.96
N SER A 228 -12.58 17.85 -8.59
CA SER A 228 -13.77 17.67 -7.77
C SER A 228 -13.53 16.71 -6.58
N GLY A 229 -14.44 16.70 -5.61
CA GLY A 229 -14.40 15.74 -4.51
C GLY A 229 -14.78 14.33 -4.95
N ILE A 230 -16.06 14.10 -5.23
CA ILE A 230 -16.58 12.79 -5.64
C ILE A 230 -17.35 12.94 -6.96
N MET A 231 -17.06 12.10 -7.94
CA MET A 231 -17.71 12.12 -9.25
C MET A 231 -18.25 10.74 -9.63
N ILE A 232 -19.53 10.70 -10.03
CA ILE A 232 -20.18 9.56 -10.68
C ILE A 232 -20.24 9.86 -12.17
N ASP A 233 -19.56 9.04 -12.99
CA ASP A 233 -19.26 9.36 -14.38
C ASP A 233 -19.46 8.18 -15.37
N SER A 234 -19.65 8.54 -16.64
CA SER A 234 -19.68 7.67 -17.83
C SER A 234 -20.31 6.28 -17.65
N GLY A 235 -21.63 6.22 -17.62
CA GLY A 235 -22.43 5.00 -17.52
C GLY A 235 -22.50 4.40 -16.12
N ALA A 236 -22.03 5.10 -15.08
CA ALA A 236 -22.08 4.59 -13.72
C ALA A 236 -23.50 4.54 -13.14
N HIS A 237 -23.89 3.41 -12.54
CA HIS A 237 -25.26 3.20 -12.06
C HIS A 237 -25.35 2.39 -10.77
N ASP A 238 -26.51 2.40 -10.10
CA ASP A 238 -26.73 1.65 -8.86
C ASP A 238 -25.73 1.99 -7.74
N ASN A 239 -25.27 3.24 -7.67
CA ASN A 239 -24.28 3.70 -6.68
C ASN A 239 -24.92 4.49 -5.52
N GLU A 240 -24.28 4.43 -4.35
CA GLU A 240 -24.72 5.07 -3.10
C GLU A 240 -23.55 5.87 -2.50
N ILE A 241 -23.67 7.20 -2.47
CA ILE A 241 -22.63 8.12 -1.97
C ILE A 241 -23.18 8.82 -0.73
N TYR A 242 -22.68 8.50 0.46
CA TYR A 242 -23.32 8.96 1.69
C TYR A 242 -22.42 9.16 2.90
N ASN A 243 -22.84 9.98 3.86
CA ASN A 243 -22.10 10.26 5.09
C ASN A 243 -20.65 10.76 4.90
N ASN A 244 -20.28 11.24 3.71
CA ASN A 244 -18.95 11.78 3.46
C ASN A 244 -18.85 13.24 3.93
N GLN A 245 -17.65 13.64 4.32
CA GLN A 245 -17.25 15.02 4.51
C GLN A 245 -16.36 15.41 3.32
N VAL A 246 -16.90 16.21 2.41
CA VAL A 246 -16.18 16.76 1.26
C VAL A 246 -15.96 18.24 1.51
N VAL A 247 -14.72 18.60 1.76
CA VAL A 247 -14.35 19.91 2.30
C VAL A 247 -13.29 20.52 1.39
N ASP A 248 -13.42 21.82 1.10
CA ASP A 248 -12.36 22.58 0.41
C ASP A 248 -11.86 21.88 -0.88
N THR A 249 -12.83 21.51 -1.73
CA THR A 249 -12.60 21.05 -3.10
C THR A 249 -12.95 22.15 -4.08
N THR A 250 -12.26 22.25 -5.22
CA THR A 250 -12.34 23.47 -6.03
C THR A 250 -13.52 23.48 -7.00
N ASN A 251 -13.55 22.64 -8.03
CA ASN A 251 -14.58 22.73 -9.07
C ASN A 251 -15.94 22.30 -8.50
N VAL A 252 -16.05 21.04 -8.09
CA VAL A 252 -17.29 20.45 -7.58
C VAL A 252 -17.04 19.74 -6.26
N GLY A 253 -18.01 19.78 -5.36
CA GLY A 253 -18.04 18.92 -4.17
C GLY A 253 -18.38 17.48 -4.56
N ILE A 254 -19.63 17.24 -4.92
CA ILE A 254 -20.12 15.93 -5.39
C ILE A 254 -20.92 16.07 -6.69
N GLY A 255 -20.62 15.25 -7.70
CA GLY A 255 -21.27 15.30 -9.02
C GLY A 255 -21.86 13.97 -9.45
N ILE A 256 -23.02 14.05 -10.11
CA ILE A 256 -23.56 12.99 -10.98
C ILE A 256 -23.55 13.58 -12.40
N SER A 257 -22.64 13.11 -13.26
CA SER A 257 -22.52 13.55 -14.66
C SER A 257 -23.15 12.58 -15.66
N SER A 258 -23.41 11.34 -15.25
CA SER A 258 -23.89 10.29 -16.13
C SER A 258 -24.58 9.15 -15.37
N GLY A 259 -25.35 8.31 -16.09
CA GLY A 259 -25.90 7.05 -15.60
C GLY A 259 -27.23 7.13 -14.85
N TRP A 260 -27.58 6.06 -14.12
CA TRP A 260 -28.92 5.88 -13.50
C TRP A 260 -28.91 5.21 -12.14
N ASN A 261 -30.01 5.34 -11.41
CA ASN A 261 -30.19 4.71 -10.09
C ASN A 261 -29.05 5.02 -9.11
N ASN A 262 -28.49 6.23 -9.19
CA ASN A 262 -27.49 6.71 -8.25
C ASN A 262 -28.14 7.52 -7.13
N SER A 263 -27.56 7.49 -5.94
CA SER A 263 -28.03 8.27 -4.81
C SER A 263 -26.87 8.98 -4.11
N VAL A 264 -27.05 10.28 -3.84
CA VAL A 264 -26.12 11.13 -3.10
C VAL A 264 -26.86 11.71 -1.90
N HIS A 265 -26.57 11.22 -0.69
CA HIS A 265 -27.32 11.62 0.49
C HIS A 265 -26.55 11.66 1.80
N ASP A 266 -27.05 12.43 2.77
CA ASP A 266 -26.44 12.54 4.11
C ASP A 266 -24.96 12.99 4.10
N ASN A 267 -24.49 13.60 3.00
CA ASN A 267 -23.14 14.14 2.90
C ASN A 267 -23.06 15.56 3.45
N ARG A 268 -21.87 15.96 3.88
CA ARG A 268 -21.53 17.33 4.24
C ARG A 268 -20.54 17.87 3.22
N VAL A 269 -20.94 18.89 2.47
CA VAL A 269 -20.16 19.46 1.36
C VAL A 269 -19.93 20.95 1.64
N ILE A 270 -18.73 21.28 2.12
CA ILE A 270 -18.41 22.60 2.65
C ILE A 270 -17.21 23.21 1.92
N PHE A 271 -17.39 24.39 1.34
CA PHE A 271 -16.31 25.17 0.74
C PHE A 271 -16.60 26.68 0.85
N ASP A 272 -15.66 27.42 1.42
CA ASP A 272 -15.75 28.87 1.59
C ASP A 272 -15.17 29.67 0.41
N GLY A 273 -14.62 28.97 -0.58
CA GLY A 273 -14.10 29.53 -1.82
C GLY A 273 -12.68 30.09 -1.72
N ARG A 274 -11.95 29.84 -0.62
CA ARG A 274 -10.64 30.44 -0.36
C ARG A 274 -9.59 29.44 0.10
N ASP A 275 -8.32 29.76 -0.18
CA ASP A 275 -7.19 29.06 0.42
C ASP A 275 -6.94 29.54 1.87
N ASP A 276 -6.01 28.88 2.58
CA ASP A 276 -5.61 29.24 3.94
C ASP A 276 -5.08 30.68 4.08
N SER A 277 -4.67 31.32 2.98
CA SER A 277 -4.21 32.72 2.95
C SER A 277 -5.32 33.71 2.61
N GLY A 278 -6.54 33.22 2.37
CA GLY A 278 -7.72 34.01 2.00
C GLY A 278 -7.81 34.35 0.51
N ASN A 279 -6.95 33.79 -0.35
CA ASN A 279 -7.03 34.00 -1.79
C ASN A 279 -8.22 33.23 -2.38
N ILE A 280 -8.84 33.79 -3.40
CA ILE A 280 -10.06 33.22 -4.01
C ILE A 280 -9.71 32.11 -5.00
N PHE A 281 -10.39 30.98 -4.88
CA PHE A 281 -10.41 29.94 -5.90
C PHE A 281 -11.37 30.31 -7.03
N THR A 282 -10.82 30.80 -8.15
CA THR A 282 -11.64 31.25 -9.29
C THR A 282 -12.31 30.10 -10.07
N ALA A 283 -11.82 28.87 -9.91
CA ALA A 283 -12.42 27.66 -10.47
C ALA A 283 -13.57 27.09 -9.63
N ALA A 284 -13.92 27.72 -8.50
CA ALA A 284 -15.06 27.35 -7.67
C ALA A 284 -16.37 27.35 -8.46
N ASN A 285 -16.96 26.17 -8.69
CA ASN A 285 -18.21 26.03 -9.43
C ASN A 285 -19.40 25.76 -8.49
N VAL A 286 -19.66 24.51 -8.11
CA VAL A 286 -20.90 24.13 -7.41
C VAL A 286 -20.69 23.06 -6.35
N GLY A 287 -21.41 23.13 -5.24
CA GLY A 287 -21.32 22.13 -4.17
C GLY A 287 -21.76 20.74 -4.62
N ILE A 288 -23.03 20.58 -4.97
CA ILE A 288 -23.54 19.31 -5.52
C ILE A 288 -24.23 19.56 -6.86
N TYR A 289 -23.97 18.74 -7.86
CA TYR A 289 -24.78 18.76 -9.07
C TYR A 289 -25.23 17.38 -9.52
N ALA A 290 -26.40 17.34 -10.15
CA ALA A 290 -26.92 16.20 -10.87
C ALA A 290 -27.45 16.73 -12.21
N TYR A 291 -26.63 16.58 -13.24
CA TYR A 291 -26.89 17.14 -14.56
C TYR A 291 -26.45 16.15 -15.63
N ASN A 292 -27.24 16.06 -16.69
CA ASN A 292 -26.97 15.22 -17.86
C ASN A 292 -26.39 16.07 -19.00
N PRO A 293 -25.11 16.48 -18.96
CA PRO A 293 -24.52 17.34 -19.97
C PRO A 293 -24.52 16.70 -21.36
N ASN A 294 -24.45 15.37 -21.43
CA ASN A 294 -24.32 14.62 -22.67
C ASN A 294 -25.67 14.13 -23.22
N SER A 295 -26.80 14.50 -22.59
CA SER A 295 -28.13 14.04 -22.98
C SER A 295 -28.24 12.52 -23.12
N GLU A 296 -27.61 11.79 -22.20
CA GLU A 296 -27.60 10.33 -22.20
C GLU A 296 -29.01 9.77 -22.03
N PRO A 297 -29.42 8.80 -22.86
CA PRO A 297 -30.78 8.26 -22.83
C PRO A 297 -31.05 7.41 -21.59
N THR A 298 -30.00 6.92 -20.94
CA THR A 298 -30.08 6.11 -19.73
C THR A 298 -30.26 6.95 -18.47
N TRP A 299 -30.16 8.29 -18.52
CA TRP A 299 -30.26 9.16 -17.35
C TRP A 299 -31.64 9.07 -16.68
N THR A 300 -31.74 8.32 -15.59
CA THR A 300 -32.99 8.12 -14.84
C THR A 300 -32.74 7.74 -13.39
N ASN A 301 -33.72 8.01 -12.52
CA ASN A 301 -33.71 7.59 -11.12
C ASN A 301 -32.45 7.99 -10.31
N ASN A 302 -31.81 9.12 -10.64
CA ASN A 302 -30.74 9.65 -9.80
C ASN A 302 -31.36 10.57 -8.73
N HIS A 303 -30.89 10.46 -7.49
CA HIS A 303 -31.45 11.19 -6.35
C HIS A 303 -30.39 11.90 -5.52
N VAL A 304 -30.69 13.11 -5.06
CA VAL A 304 -29.82 13.94 -4.22
C VAL A 304 -30.63 14.48 -3.03
N PHE A 305 -30.42 13.98 -1.81
CA PHE A 305 -31.28 14.34 -0.67
C PHE A 305 -30.55 14.30 0.67
N ASN A 306 -31.06 14.98 1.70
CA ASN A 306 -30.51 15.01 3.07
C ASN A 306 -29.04 15.47 3.18
N ASN A 307 -28.47 16.08 2.15
CA ASN A 307 -27.12 16.62 2.23
C ASN A 307 -27.13 17.97 2.96
N THR A 308 -26.04 18.30 3.64
CA THR A 308 -25.76 19.65 4.15
C THR A 308 -24.72 20.31 3.26
N ILE A 309 -25.07 21.39 2.58
CA ILE A 309 -24.20 22.04 1.59
C ILE A 309 -23.98 23.51 1.94
N GLY A 310 -22.72 23.91 2.08
CA GLY A 310 -22.31 25.31 2.10
C GLY A 310 -21.24 25.51 1.02
N TRP A 311 -21.52 26.31 0.00
CA TRP A 311 -20.58 26.47 -1.12
C TRP A 311 -20.54 27.91 -1.61
N ILE A 312 -19.35 28.51 -1.61
CA ILE A 312 -19.12 29.88 -2.06
C ILE A 312 -18.29 29.84 -3.35
N LYS A 313 -18.77 30.53 -4.37
CA LYS A 313 -18.06 30.70 -5.65
C LYS A 313 -17.25 32.00 -5.66
N ALA A 314 -16.46 32.19 -6.70
CA ALA A 314 -15.47 33.27 -6.80
C ALA A 314 -16.02 34.70 -6.62
N ASP A 315 -17.30 34.94 -6.94
CA ASP A 315 -17.95 36.24 -6.75
C ASP A 315 -18.45 36.50 -5.32
N GLY A 316 -18.19 35.57 -4.39
CA GLY A 316 -18.66 35.61 -3.00
C GLY A 316 -20.12 35.17 -2.83
N GLY A 317 -20.82 34.86 -3.92
CA GLY A 317 -22.16 34.32 -3.90
C GLY A 317 -22.20 32.83 -3.55
N ARG A 318 -23.37 32.38 -3.10
CA ARG A 318 -23.63 30.96 -2.87
C ARG A 318 -23.83 30.22 -4.19
N ASN A 319 -23.26 29.02 -4.33
CA ASN A 319 -23.60 28.08 -5.40
C ASN A 319 -23.61 26.63 -4.88
N THR A 320 -24.56 26.35 -4.00
CA THR A 320 -24.72 25.07 -3.29
C THR A 320 -25.09 23.92 -4.21
N MET A 321 -26.10 24.09 -5.06
CA MET A 321 -26.65 22.98 -5.82
C MET A 321 -27.10 23.35 -7.24
N TYR A 322 -26.91 22.42 -8.17
CA TYR A 322 -27.45 22.47 -9.54
C TYR A 322 -28.14 21.14 -9.91
N LEU A 323 -29.47 21.06 -9.72
CA LEU A 323 -30.29 19.85 -9.94
C LEU A 323 -31.45 20.10 -10.94
N PRO A 324 -31.18 20.54 -12.18
CA PRO A 324 -32.23 20.94 -13.12
C PRO A 324 -33.14 19.77 -13.55
N VAL A 325 -32.65 18.52 -13.45
CA VAL A 325 -33.42 17.32 -13.84
C VAL A 325 -34.28 16.78 -12.69
N TYR A 326 -33.90 17.06 -11.46
CA TYR A 326 -34.57 16.56 -10.23
C TYR A 326 -34.91 17.74 -9.30
N PRO A 327 -35.77 18.68 -9.74
CA PRO A 327 -36.10 19.86 -8.94
C PRO A 327 -36.75 19.52 -7.59
N GLU A 328 -37.42 18.38 -7.47
CA GLU A 328 -38.04 17.89 -6.24
C GLU A 328 -37.03 17.56 -5.14
N ASP A 329 -35.79 17.26 -5.53
CA ASP A 329 -34.73 16.88 -4.60
C ASP A 329 -34.10 18.10 -3.91
N TYR A 330 -34.16 19.28 -4.53
CA TYR A 330 -33.68 20.53 -3.91
C TYR A 330 -34.22 20.71 -2.49
N ALA A 331 -35.52 20.54 -2.31
CA ALA A 331 -36.20 20.79 -1.03
C ALA A 331 -35.84 19.79 0.07
N LYS A 332 -35.19 18.67 -0.26
CA LYS A 332 -34.76 17.63 0.69
C LYS A 332 -33.36 17.89 1.26
N ASN A 333 -32.66 18.90 0.77
CA ASN A 333 -31.29 19.22 1.18
C ASN A 333 -31.26 20.47 2.06
N THR A 334 -30.23 20.57 2.89
CA THR A 334 -30.00 21.72 3.76
C THR A 334 -28.91 22.62 3.16
N GLU A 335 -29.30 23.80 2.70
CA GLU A 335 -28.35 24.83 2.23
C GLU A 335 -27.93 25.75 3.38
N LEU A 336 -26.63 25.84 3.62
CA LEU A 336 -26.06 26.79 4.56
C LEU A 336 -26.06 28.20 3.97
N ALA A 337 -26.26 29.18 4.84
CA ALA A 337 -26.14 30.59 4.47
C ALA A 337 -24.69 30.95 4.16
N ALA A 338 -24.47 31.88 3.24
CA ALA A 338 -23.12 32.31 2.87
C ALA A 338 -22.32 32.85 4.07
N SER A 339 -23.00 33.49 5.05
CA SER A 339 -22.38 33.97 6.28
C SER A 339 -21.96 32.87 7.27
N SER A 340 -22.46 31.64 7.08
CA SER A 340 -22.15 30.48 7.92
C SER A 340 -21.14 29.53 7.26
N THR A 341 -21.02 29.58 5.93
CA THR A 341 -19.98 28.87 5.18
C THR A 341 -18.66 29.62 5.29
N THR A 342 -17.80 29.19 6.21
CA THR A 342 -16.56 29.88 6.54
C THR A 342 -15.42 28.87 6.66
N HIS A 343 -14.18 29.34 6.52
CA HIS A 343 -12.99 28.53 6.81
C HIS A 343 -13.02 27.82 8.18
N ALA A 344 -13.58 28.48 9.21
CA ALA A 344 -13.74 27.87 10.53
C ALA A 344 -14.69 26.66 10.50
N LEU A 345 -15.71 26.67 9.63
CA LEU A 345 -16.61 25.54 9.43
C LEU A 345 -15.88 24.38 8.72
N GLU A 346 -15.05 24.67 7.70
CA GLU A 346 -14.22 23.66 7.04
C GLU A 346 -13.32 22.92 8.03
N ILE A 347 -12.63 23.66 8.91
CA ILE A 347 -11.82 23.08 9.99
C ILE A 347 -12.69 22.24 10.95
N ALA A 348 -13.89 22.72 11.26
CA ALA A 348 -14.82 22.01 12.15
C ALA A 348 -15.32 20.68 11.55
N GLU A 349 -15.49 20.59 10.23
CA GLU A 349 -15.88 19.34 9.54
C GLU A 349 -14.85 18.23 9.75
N TYR A 350 -13.55 18.56 9.75
CA TYR A 350 -12.52 17.58 10.06
C TYR A 350 -12.63 17.07 11.50
N GLN A 351 -12.88 17.95 12.46
CA GLN A 351 -13.07 17.56 13.86
C GLN A 351 -14.34 16.71 14.05
N LEU A 352 -15.42 17.05 13.35
CA LEU A 352 -16.64 16.23 13.33
C LEU A 352 -16.35 14.83 12.77
N TRP A 353 -15.56 14.73 11.72
CA TRP A 353 -15.15 13.44 11.17
C TRP A 353 -14.24 12.63 12.12
N LEU A 354 -13.28 13.28 12.78
CA LEU A 354 -12.46 12.63 13.81
C LEU A 354 -13.30 12.10 14.99
N ASN A 355 -14.33 12.86 15.41
CA ASN A 355 -15.28 12.39 16.42
C ASN A 355 -16.10 11.20 15.90
N LYS A 356 -16.52 11.24 14.63
CA LYS A 356 -17.21 10.13 13.97
C LYS A 356 -16.35 8.87 13.98
N LEU A 357 -15.06 8.96 13.62
CA LEU A 357 -14.11 7.84 13.74
C LEU A 357 -14.07 7.28 15.16
N SER A 358 -13.85 8.15 16.15
CA SER A 358 -13.72 7.75 17.55
C SER A 358 -14.98 7.05 18.07
N SER A 359 -16.16 7.59 17.76
CA SER A 359 -17.45 7.00 18.18
C SER A 359 -17.73 5.62 17.56
N ASN A 360 -17.13 5.33 16.40
CA ASN A 360 -17.26 4.05 15.70
C ASN A 360 -16.06 3.12 15.94
N GLY A 361 -15.09 3.50 16.77
CA GLY A 361 -13.89 2.70 17.04
C GLY A 361 -12.99 2.51 15.80
N VAL A 362 -13.02 3.46 14.86
CA VAL A 362 -12.27 3.38 13.61
C VAL A 362 -10.94 4.13 13.74
N THR A 363 -9.87 3.52 13.23
CA THR A 363 -8.55 4.15 13.09
C THR A 363 -8.10 4.16 11.64
N VAL A 364 -7.52 5.27 11.18
CA VAL A 364 -7.09 5.46 9.79
C VAL A 364 -5.58 5.54 9.63
N GLY A 365 -5.08 5.06 8.50
CA GLY A 365 -3.66 4.96 8.16
C GLY A 365 -3.01 3.70 8.73
N SER A 366 -1.71 3.55 8.51
CA SER A 366 -0.98 2.39 9.04
C SER A 366 -0.92 2.45 10.57
N THR A 367 -1.28 1.36 11.25
CA THR A 367 -1.38 1.30 12.72
C THR A 367 -0.02 1.24 13.43
N GLY A 368 1.08 1.51 12.73
CA GLY A 368 2.34 1.90 13.34
C GLY A 368 3.09 0.83 14.15
N THR A 369 2.76 -0.46 14.07
CA THR A 369 3.61 -1.52 14.63
C THR A 369 4.52 -2.09 13.56
N THR A 370 5.51 -1.31 13.11
CA THR A 370 6.61 -1.83 12.29
C THR A 370 7.54 -2.67 13.17
N THR A 371 7.03 -3.73 13.78
CA THR A 371 7.91 -4.72 14.40
C THR A 371 8.70 -5.36 13.27
N PRO A 372 10.03 -5.22 13.22
CA PRO A 372 10.81 -5.65 12.06
C PRO A 372 10.60 -7.14 11.78
N LEU A 373 10.28 -7.50 10.54
CA LEU A 373 10.18 -8.90 10.13
C LEU A 373 11.51 -9.62 10.42
N PRO A 374 11.48 -10.86 10.93
CA PRO A 374 12.69 -11.66 11.01
C PRO A 374 13.36 -11.83 9.64
N THR A 375 14.68 -11.82 9.58
CA THR A 375 15.42 -12.31 8.39
C THR A 375 16.09 -13.63 8.74
N VAL A 376 16.32 -14.52 7.77
CA VAL A 376 17.11 -15.73 7.99
C VAL A 376 17.92 -16.09 6.75
N ALA A 377 19.20 -16.44 6.95
CA ALA A 377 20.07 -16.99 5.92
C ALA A 377 20.48 -18.41 6.35
N LEU A 378 20.55 -19.34 5.39
CA LEU A 378 20.96 -20.73 5.61
C LEU A 378 21.90 -21.15 4.47
N SER A 379 23.04 -21.75 4.81
CA SER A 379 24.03 -22.26 3.85
C SER A 379 24.53 -23.64 4.25
N ALA A 380 25.00 -24.41 3.26
CA ALA A 380 25.63 -25.71 3.43
C ALA A 380 27.08 -25.67 2.94
N SER A 381 28.02 -26.25 3.69
CA SER A 381 29.42 -26.38 3.28
C SER A 381 30.02 -27.72 3.71
N PRO A 382 30.47 -28.57 2.77
CA PRO A 382 30.28 -28.47 1.32
C PRO A 382 28.81 -28.67 0.89
N SER A 383 28.41 -28.11 -0.25
CA SER A 383 27.05 -28.28 -0.83
C SER A 383 26.89 -29.56 -1.66
N THR A 384 27.99 -30.28 -1.92
CA THR A 384 28.01 -31.58 -2.60
C THR A 384 28.90 -32.53 -1.82
N ILE A 385 28.39 -33.73 -1.55
CA ILE A 385 29.08 -34.78 -0.79
C ILE A 385 28.87 -36.17 -1.42
N SER A 386 29.73 -37.13 -1.07
CA SER A 386 29.43 -38.55 -1.26
C SER A 386 28.40 -39.04 -0.22
N SER A 387 27.69 -40.12 -0.53
CA SER A 387 26.70 -40.70 0.39
C SER A 387 27.32 -40.97 1.77
N GLY A 388 26.66 -40.48 2.84
CA GLY A 388 27.08 -40.69 4.23
C GLY A 388 28.23 -39.79 4.72
N GLN A 389 28.83 -38.97 3.85
CA GLN A 389 29.78 -37.94 4.28
C GLN A 389 29.07 -36.79 5.03
N SER A 390 29.85 -35.95 5.72
CA SER A 390 29.30 -34.83 6.51
C SER A 390 29.33 -33.50 5.76
N ALA A 391 28.33 -32.65 6.01
CA ALA A 391 28.33 -31.24 5.66
C ALA A 391 27.87 -30.38 6.85
N ASN A 392 28.32 -29.13 6.90
CA ASN A 392 27.88 -28.15 7.89
C ASN A 392 26.76 -27.29 7.35
N LEU A 393 25.62 -27.27 8.03
CA LEU A 393 24.58 -26.27 7.85
C LEU A 393 24.86 -25.08 8.77
N THR A 394 24.89 -23.87 8.24
CA THR A 394 25.10 -22.64 9.02
C THR A 394 23.95 -21.67 8.77
N TRP A 395 23.37 -21.13 9.84
CA TRP A 395 22.30 -20.15 9.73
C TRP A 395 22.50 -18.96 10.66
N SER A 396 21.93 -17.84 10.26
CA SER A 396 21.83 -16.63 11.06
C SER A 396 20.51 -15.94 10.79
N SER A 397 19.94 -15.31 11.82
CA SER A 397 18.71 -14.53 11.70
C SER A 397 18.84 -13.18 12.40
N THR A 398 18.01 -12.23 11.99
CA THR A 398 17.78 -10.97 12.72
C THR A 398 16.30 -10.87 13.05
N ASN A 399 15.95 -10.14 14.12
CA ASN A 399 14.58 -9.92 14.60
C ASN A 399 13.75 -11.19 14.89
N ALA A 400 14.37 -12.37 14.93
CA ALA A 400 13.74 -13.63 15.29
C ALA A 400 13.80 -13.86 16.81
N ALA A 401 12.71 -14.38 17.37
CA ALA A 401 12.64 -14.90 18.74
C ALA A 401 12.84 -16.43 18.78
N SER A 402 12.53 -17.15 17.69
CA SER A 402 12.65 -18.60 17.60
C SER A 402 12.90 -19.04 16.17
N CYS A 403 13.62 -20.15 15.97
CA CYS A 403 13.74 -20.80 14.66
C CYS A 403 13.36 -22.28 14.75
N THR A 404 12.75 -22.82 13.70
CA THR A 404 12.37 -24.23 13.59
C THR A 404 12.86 -24.77 12.24
N ALA A 405 13.58 -25.88 12.29
CA ALA A 405 14.02 -26.63 11.13
C ALA A 405 12.91 -27.56 10.60
N SER A 406 12.86 -27.74 9.28
CA SER A 406 11.98 -28.68 8.60
C SER A 406 12.63 -29.24 7.32
N GLY A 407 12.07 -30.34 6.78
CA GLY A 407 12.65 -31.11 5.67
C GLY A 407 13.45 -32.30 6.18
N THR A 408 14.69 -32.48 5.70
CA THR A 408 15.56 -33.61 6.11
C THR A 408 16.17 -33.44 7.52
N TRP A 409 15.92 -32.30 8.15
CA TRP A 409 16.25 -32.00 9.54
C TRP A 409 15.03 -31.41 10.24
N SER A 410 15.02 -31.43 11.57
CA SER A 410 13.84 -31.02 12.33
C SER A 410 14.20 -30.39 13.68
N GLY A 411 13.16 -29.81 14.29
CA GLY A 411 13.17 -29.32 15.66
C GLY A 411 13.55 -27.84 15.79
N VAL A 412 13.40 -27.34 17.02
CA VAL A 412 13.74 -25.96 17.38
C VAL A 412 15.25 -25.75 17.26
N LYS A 413 15.64 -24.61 16.71
CA LYS A 413 17.02 -24.14 16.56
C LYS A 413 17.18 -22.80 17.25
N ALA A 414 18.40 -22.53 17.70
CA ALA A 414 18.80 -21.18 18.09
C ALA A 414 18.63 -20.22 16.91
N THR A 415 18.55 -18.90 17.16
CA THR A 415 18.38 -17.88 16.13
C THR A 415 19.61 -17.71 15.22
N SER A 416 20.75 -18.25 15.62
CA SER A 416 21.92 -18.50 14.77
C SER A 416 22.63 -19.75 15.23
N GLY A 417 23.39 -20.40 14.35
CA GLY A 417 24.14 -21.59 14.72
C GLY A 417 24.72 -22.37 13.54
N THR A 418 25.37 -23.47 13.89
CA THR A 418 25.87 -24.46 12.92
C THR A 418 25.46 -25.87 13.35
N GLN A 419 25.18 -26.74 12.40
CA GLN A 419 24.84 -28.14 12.65
C GLN A 419 25.44 -29.05 11.57
N VAL A 420 26.12 -30.10 12.01
CA VAL A 420 26.63 -31.16 11.14
C VAL A 420 25.48 -32.08 10.72
N VAL A 421 25.41 -32.43 9.44
CA VAL A 421 24.45 -33.41 8.87
C VAL A 421 25.17 -34.42 7.98
N THR A 422 24.65 -35.64 7.89
CA THR A 422 25.24 -36.75 7.10
C THR A 422 24.21 -37.42 6.18
N PRO A 423 23.67 -36.72 5.15
CA PRO A 423 22.64 -37.30 4.30
C PRO A 423 23.19 -38.40 3.37
N THR A 424 22.37 -39.41 3.11
CA THR A 424 22.67 -40.51 2.16
C THR A 424 22.00 -40.32 0.80
N ALA A 425 21.11 -39.32 0.67
CA ALA A 425 20.46 -38.92 -0.57
C ALA A 425 20.38 -37.39 -0.65
N THR A 426 20.29 -36.83 -1.86
CA THR A 426 20.14 -35.38 -2.08
C THR A 426 18.96 -34.86 -1.27
N SER A 427 19.22 -33.85 -0.46
CA SER A 427 18.33 -33.42 0.62
C SER A 427 18.20 -31.91 0.69
N THR A 428 16.98 -31.46 0.94
CA THR A 428 16.64 -30.04 1.14
C THR A 428 16.46 -29.76 2.64
N TYR A 429 17.13 -28.72 3.10
CA TYR A 429 17.11 -28.27 4.48
C TYR A 429 16.44 -26.90 4.54
N THR A 430 15.35 -26.78 5.29
CA THR A 430 14.61 -25.53 5.47
C THR A 430 14.65 -25.07 6.92
N ILE A 431 14.85 -23.78 7.16
CA ILE A 431 14.69 -23.14 8.48
C ILE A 431 13.67 -22.03 8.39
N THR A 432 12.76 -21.98 9.36
CA THR A 432 11.78 -20.90 9.52
C THR A 432 12.04 -20.20 10.85
N CYS A 433 12.26 -18.90 10.81
CA CYS A 433 12.51 -18.06 11.98
C CYS A 433 11.35 -17.09 12.19
N SER A 434 10.80 -17.08 13.41
CA SER A 434 9.64 -16.31 13.83
C SER A 434 10.03 -15.30 14.90
N GLY A 435 9.43 -14.12 14.88
CA GLY A 435 9.60 -13.05 15.85
C GLY A 435 8.36 -12.18 15.92
N ALA A 436 8.40 -11.12 16.71
CA ALA A 436 7.24 -10.25 16.91
C ALA A 436 6.79 -9.51 15.63
N GLY A 437 7.63 -9.48 14.59
CA GLY A 437 7.31 -8.92 13.27
C GLY A 437 6.79 -9.93 12.23
N GLY A 438 6.63 -11.21 12.58
CA GLY A 438 6.18 -12.27 11.66
C GLY A 438 7.17 -13.44 11.56
N SER A 439 7.22 -14.11 10.41
CA SER A 439 8.15 -15.24 10.18
C SER A 439 8.79 -15.18 8.79
N SER A 440 10.05 -15.60 8.68
CA SER A 440 10.79 -15.75 7.42
C SER A 440 11.41 -17.13 7.32
N SER A 441 11.60 -17.63 6.10
CA SER A 441 12.22 -18.94 5.86
C SER A 441 13.38 -18.89 4.87
N ALA A 442 14.38 -19.74 5.06
CA ALA A 442 15.48 -19.99 4.12
C ALA A 442 15.65 -21.49 3.91
N ASN A 443 16.12 -21.89 2.73
CA ASN A 443 16.46 -23.27 2.42
C ASN A 443 17.82 -23.40 1.74
N THR A 444 18.43 -24.57 1.86
CA THR A 444 19.66 -24.95 1.15
C THR A 444 19.60 -26.43 0.77
N ASN A 445 20.30 -26.80 -0.30
CA ASN A 445 20.36 -28.18 -0.79
C ASN A 445 21.76 -28.75 -0.59
N ILE A 446 21.83 -29.99 -0.09
CA ILE A 446 23.04 -30.80 -0.14
C ILE A 446 22.82 -31.88 -1.20
N THR A 447 23.62 -31.83 -2.26
CA THR A 447 23.60 -32.83 -3.32
C THR A 447 24.43 -34.03 -2.90
N VAL A 448 23.83 -35.21 -2.89
CA VAL A 448 24.56 -36.46 -2.67
C VAL A 448 24.88 -37.08 -4.00
N SER A 449 26.17 -37.09 -4.35
CA SER A 449 26.67 -37.81 -5.50
C SER A 449 26.66 -39.30 -5.17
N THR A 450 25.63 -40.01 -5.64
CA THR A 450 25.68 -41.47 -5.71
C THR A 450 26.68 -41.83 -6.80
N THR A 451 27.76 -42.53 -6.45
CA THR A 451 28.58 -43.19 -7.46
C THR A 451 27.68 -44.22 -8.14
N ASN A 452 27.20 -43.89 -9.34
CA ASN A 452 26.39 -44.79 -10.14
C ASN A 452 27.20 -46.08 -10.37
N THR A 453 26.72 -47.19 -9.80
CA THR A 453 27.25 -48.54 -10.04
C THR A 453 26.70 -49.15 -11.32
N ALA A 454 25.80 -48.47 -12.06
CA ALA A 454 25.35 -48.94 -13.36
C ALA A 454 26.57 -49.10 -14.30
N GLY A 455 26.80 -50.35 -14.72
CA GLY A 455 27.95 -50.76 -15.54
C GLY A 455 29.12 -51.39 -14.77
N TRP A 456 29.08 -51.44 -13.44
CA TRP A 456 30.10 -52.08 -12.61
C TRP A 456 29.58 -53.43 -12.09
N THR A 457 30.37 -54.48 -12.27
CA THR A 457 30.06 -55.82 -11.75
C THR A 457 30.85 -56.04 -10.47
N TYR A 458 30.15 -56.42 -9.40
CA TYR A 458 30.79 -56.85 -8.16
C TYR A 458 31.73 -58.03 -8.43
N CYS A 459 32.97 -57.96 -7.94
CA CYS A 459 33.96 -59.00 -8.24
C CYS A 459 34.59 -59.71 -7.04
N ALA A 460 34.70 -59.09 -5.86
CA ALA A 460 35.34 -59.68 -4.68
C ALA A 460 34.97 -58.96 -3.37
N THR A 461 35.02 -59.69 -2.24
CA THR A 461 35.00 -59.12 -0.87
C THR A 461 36.41 -58.77 -0.40
N GLU A 462 36.54 -58.04 0.71
CA GLU A 462 37.82 -57.79 1.37
C GLU A 462 38.59 -59.10 1.64
N ALA A 463 39.90 -59.08 1.41
CA ALA A 463 40.80 -60.23 1.52
C ALA A 463 40.53 -61.41 0.56
N THR A 464 39.74 -61.20 -0.51
CA THR A 464 39.55 -62.19 -1.60
C THR A 464 40.10 -61.67 -2.94
N HIS A 465 40.10 -62.52 -3.97
CA HIS A 465 40.67 -62.20 -5.29
C HIS A 465 39.58 -61.91 -6.34
N CYS A 466 39.71 -60.79 -7.04
CA CYS A 466 38.88 -60.40 -8.18
C CYS A 466 39.53 -60.87 -9.49
N THR A 467 38.92 -61.83 -10.20
CA THR A 467 39.48 -62.38 -11.45
C THR A 467 38.84 -61.78 -12.70
N PHE A 468 39.64 -61.21 -13.58
CA PHE A 468 39.22 -60.72 -14.91
C PHE A 468 40.36 -60.85 -15.93
N SER A 469 40.03 -60.85 -17.22
CA SER A 469 41.01 -60.84 -18.32
C SER A 469 41.12 -59.45 -18.96
N GLY A 470 42.34 -59.09 -19.36
CA GLY A 470 42.68 -57.78 -19.94
C GLY A 470 42.72 -56.64 -18.91
N SER A 471 42.93 -55.41 -19.40
CA SER A 471 42.88 -54.21 -18.55
C SER A 471 41.43 -53.83 -18.25
N ARG A 472 41.08 -53.77 -16.97
CA ARG A 472 39.78 -53.31 -16.47
C ARG A 472 39.98 -52.19 -15.47
N SER A 473 39.04 -51.25 -15.43
CA SER A 473 38.95 -50.33 -14.30
C SER A 473 38.45 -51.10 -13.09
N VAL A 474 39.04 -50.86 -11.91
CA VAL A 474 38.66 -51.49 -10.64
C VAL A 474 38.42 -50.39 -9.61
N ARG A 475 37.38 -50.52 -8.79
CA ARG A 475 37.07 -49.63 -7.68
C ARG A 475 37.03 -50.42 -6.39
N TYR A 476 37.59 -49.87 -5.32
CA TYR A 476 37.56 -50.46 -3.97
C TYR A 476 36.55 -49.69 -3.12
N GLY A 477 35.83 -50.36 -2.23
CA GLY A 477 34.75 -49.73 -1.48
C GLY A 477 34.28 -50.56 -0.28
N ALA A 478 33.48 -49.94 0.58
CA ALA A 478 32.82 -50.58 1.72
C ALA A 478 31.38 -50.04 1.85
N ASN A 479 30.44 -50.88 2.32
CA ASN A 479 29.02 -50.51 2.53
C ASN A 479 28.40 -49.80 1.31
N ASP A 480 28.51 -50.42 0.13
CA ASP A 480 28.01 -49.89 -1.16
C ASP A 480 28.57 -48.53 -1.60
N THR A 481 29.66 -48.08 -0.97
CA THR A 481 30.35 -46.83 -1.29
C THR A 481 31.72 -47.15 -1.86
N TYR A 482 32.02 -46.66 -3.07
CA TYR A 482 33.27 -46.98 -3.79
C TYR A 482 34.16 -45.75 -3.92
N PHE A 483 35.45 -45.90 -3.63
CA PHE A 483 36.47 -44.87 -3.82
C PHE A 483 36.73 -44.63 -5.31
N ILE A 484 36.76 -43.35 -5.70
CA ILE A 484 37.23 -42.90 -7.01
C ILE A 484 38.54 -42.13 -6.71
N PRO A 485 39.71 -42.62 -7.17
CA PRO A 485 40.97 -41.92 -6.98
C PRO A 485 41.02 -40.56 -7.68
#